data_AF-A0A2Z7BPC2-F1
#
_entry.id   AF-A0A2Z7BPC2-F1
#
_cell.length_a   1.000
_cell.length_b   1.000
_cell.length_c   1.000
_cell.angle_alpha   90.00
_cell.angle_beta   90.00
_cell.angle_gamma   90.00
#
_symmetry.space_group_name_H-M   'P 1'
#
loop_
_entity.id
_entity.type
_entity.pdbx_description
1 polymer ?
#
loop_
_entity_poly.entity_id
_entity_poly.type
_entity_poly.pdbx_seq_one_letter_code
_entity_poly.pdbx_strand_id
1 'polypeptide(L)'
;MVDGPRGDSPNSPGRMATIYMSGLLARRGKMTHVIVHNVDRMIEKWFSWEFLCEKNLVSSKGRFWLFQIKGLTNSTSFCLT
;
A
#
# COMPACT_ATOMS: atom_id res chain seq x y z
N MET A 1 5.50 7.23 2.19
CA MET A 1 4.98 6.74 3.47
C MET A 1 3.47 6.95 3.46
N VAL A 2 2.71 5.94 3.85
CA VAL A 2 1.26 6.00 4.08
C VAL A 2 1.05 5.96 5.56
N ASP A 3 0.54 7.06 6.09
CA ASP A 3 0.17 7.19 7.50
C ASP A 3 -1.19 7.87 7.59
N GLY A 4 -1.82 7.78 8.75
CA GLY A 4 -3.12 8.38 9.01
C GLY A 4 -3.37 8.51 10.50
N PRO A 5 -4.41 9.27 10.89
CA PRO A 5 -4.77 9.44 12.29
C PRO A 5 -4.97 8.09 12.98
N ARG A 6 -4.67 8.05 14.28
CA ARG A 6 -5.00 6.90 15.12
C ARG A 6 -6.52 6.84 15.25
N GLY A 7 -7.09 5.66 15.03
CA GLY A 7 -8.54 5.49 15.04
C GLY A 7 -8.95 4.24 14.30
N ASP A 8 -9.41 3.25 15.07
CA ASP A 8 -9.83 1.95 14.56
C ASP A 8 -11.36 1.89 14.49
N SER A 9 -12.04 3.00 14.85
CA SER A 9 -13.50 3.04 14.86
C SER A 9 -14.05 2.87 13.45
N PRO A 10 -15.26 2.29 13.30
CA PRO A 10 -15.90 2.13 11.99
C PRO A 10 -16.03 3.44 11.20
N ASN A 11 -16.10 4.58 11.90
CA ASN A 11 -16.25 5.91 11.31
C ASN A 11 -14.93 6.66 11.14
N SER A 12 -13.79 6.09 11.58
CA SER A 12 -12.49 6.74 11.44
C SER A 12 -12.06 6.72 9.97
N PRO A 13 -11.55 7.86 9.43
CA PRO A 13 -11.04 7.91 8.06
C PRO A 13 -9.89 6.91 7.93
N GLY A 14 -10.05 5.94 7.04
CA GLY A 14 -9.04 4.91 6.82
C GLY A 14 -7.96 5.29 5.83
N ARG A 15 -7.04 4.35 5.62
CA ARG A 15 -5.88 4.53 4.73
C ARG A 15 -6.13 4.03 3.32
N MET A 16 -7.31 3.48 3.03
CA MET A 16 -7.68 2.84 1.77
C MET A 16 -7.39 3.72 0.54
N ALA A 17 -7.89 4.95 0.52
CA ALA A 17 -7.66 5.89 -0.59
C ALA A 17 -6.17 6.23 -0.76
N THR A 18 -5.46 6.44 0.36
CA THR A 18 -4.03 6.75 0.35
C THR A 18 -3.18 5.56 -0.12
N ILE A 19 -3.55 4.32 0.25
CA ILE A 19 -2.92 3.09 -0.24
C ILE A 19 -3.11 2.98 -1.76
N TYR A 20 -4.35 3.14 -2.25
CA TYR A 20 -4.65 3.13 -3.68
C TYR A 20 -3.80 4.16 -4.44
N MET A 21 -3.81 5.42 -3.97
CA MET A 21 -3.04 6.48 -4.63
C MET A 21 -1.54 6.26 -4.58
N SER A 22 -1.04 5.69 -3.49
CA SER A 22 0.38 5.34 -3.37
C SER A 22 0.78 4.29 -4.39
N GLY A 23 -0.04 3.24 -4.59
CA GLY A 23 0.18 2.26 -5.65
C GLY A 23 0.18 2.90 -7.04
N LEU A 24 -0.77 3.82 -7.29
CA LEU A 24 -0.93 4.47 -8.60
C LEU A 24 0.29 5.32 -8.96
N LEU A 25 0.82 6.06 -7.98
CA LEU A 25 2.03 6.86 -8.15
C LEU A 25 3.27 5.98 -8.22
N ALA A 26 3.37 4.97 -7.36
CA ALA A 26 4.53 4.08 -7.28
C ALA A 26 4.81 3.35 -8.59
N ARG A 27 3.77 2.85 -9.27
CA ARG A 27 3.91 2.14 -10.56
C ARG A 27 4.33 3.03 -11.74
N ARG A 28 4.14 4.36 -11.62
CA ARG A 28 4.60 5.34 -12.62
C ARG A 28 6.06 5.78 -12.40
N GLY A 29 6.63 5.47 -11.23
CA GLY A 29 8.05 5.69 -10.94
C GLY A 29 8.95 4.66 -11.61
N LYS A 30 10.25 4.67 -11.27
CA LYS A 30 11.22 3.64 -11.69
C LYS A 30 11.28 2.49 -10.70
N MET A 31 11.53 2.82 -9.43
CA MET A 31 11.53 1.92 -8.29
C MET A 31 11.09 2.74 -7.09
N THR A 32 9.95 2.41 -6.50
CA THR A 32 9.35 3.20 -5.42
C THR A 32 9.18 2.35 -4.18
N HIS A 33 9.68 2.84 -3.04
CA HIS A 33 9.43 2.22 -1.74
C HIS A 33 8.18 2.83 -1.12
N VAL A 34 7.23 1.99 -0.74
CA VAL A 34 6.01 2.40 -0.03
C VAL A 34 6.01 1.74 1.34
N ILE A 35 6.05 2.56 2.39
CA ILE A 35 5.87 2.09 3.77
C ILE A 35 4.44 2.41 4.17
N VAL A 36 3.67 1.43 4.61
CA VAL A 36 2.35 1.61 5.21
C VAL A 36 2.45 1.41 6.71
N HIS A 37 2.04 2.43 7.47
CA HIS A 37 2.00 2.39 8.92
C HIS A 37 0.61 2.04 9.43
N ASN A 38 0.57 1.31 10.55
CA ASN A 38 -0.64 0.91 11.27
C ASN A 38 -1.56 -0.01 10.45
N VAL A 39 -0.98 -1.03 9.81
CA VAL A 39 -1.70 -2.05 9.02
C VAL A 39 -2.40 -3.07 9.94
N ASP A 40 -3.32 -2.58 10.78
CA ASP A 40 -4.00 -3.39 11.79
C ASP A 40 -5.35 -3.92 11.28
N ARG A 41 -6.10 -3.09 10.54
CA ARG A 41 -7.43 -3.47 10.06
C ARG A 41 -7.35 -4.37 8.85
N MET A 42 -8.26 -5.34 8.79
CA MET A 42 -8.36 -6.26 7.65
C MET A 42 -8.51 -5.49 6.33
N ILE A 43 -9.33 -4.45 6.29
CA ILE A 43 -9.52 -3.65 5.07
C ILE A 43 -8.22 -2.97 4.59
N GLU A 44 -7.34 -2.53 5.49
CA GLU A 44 -6.07 -1.92 5.13
C GLU A 44 -5.07 -2.97 4.60
N LYS A 45 -5.10 -4.19 5.16
CA LYS A 45 -4.32 -5.33 4.64
C LYS A 45 -4.76 -5.68 3.22
N TRP A 46 -6.08 -5.80 2.99
CA TRP A 46 -6.65 -6.11 1.69
C TRP A 46 -6.32 -5.04 0.65
N PHE A 47 -6.49 -3.76 0.97
CA PHE A 47 -6.09 -2.67 0.07
C PHE A 47 -4.58 -2.67 -0.20
N SER A 48 -3.75 -3.03 0.79
CA SER A 48 -2.31 -3.13 0.58
C SER A 48 -1.96 -4.28 -0.37
N TRP A 49 -2.59 -5.45 -0.22
CA TRP A 49 -2.39 -6.57 -1.15
C TRP A 49 -2.93 -6.26 -2.55
N GLU A 50 -4.09 -5.63 -2.67
CA GLU A 50 -4.70 -5.29 -3.96
C GLU A 50 -3.88 -4.26 -4.74
N PHE A 51 -3.44 -3.18 -4.08
CA PHE A 51 -2.86 -2.03 -4.78
C PHE A 51 -1.34 -1.93 -4.68
N LEU A 52 -0.71 -2.61 -3.71
CA LEU A 52 0.74 -2.65 -3.55
C LEU A 52 1.32 -4.04 -3.87
N CYS A 53 0.49 -5.08 -3.94
CA CYS A 53 0.81 -6.47 -4.25
C CYS A 53 1.65 -7.17 -3.18
N GLU A 54 1.19 -8.33 -2.72
CA GLU A 54 1.92 -9.16 -1.75
C GLU A 54 3.34 -9.50 -2.21
N LYS A 55 3.51 -9.81 -3.50
CA LYS A 55 4.83 -10.11 -4.08
C LYS A 55 5.86 -8.98 -4.00
N ASN A 56 5.39 -7.74 -3.79
CA ASN A 56 6.26 -6.58 -3.62
C ASN A 56 6.58 -6.32 -2.14
N LEU A 57 6.01 -7.08 -1.19
CA LEU A 57 6.26 -6.93 0.24
C LEU A 57 7.67 -7.39 0.56
N VAL A 58 8.52 -6.44 0.95
CA VAL A 58 9.92 -6.69 1.35
C VAL A 58 10.00 -7.08 2.82
N SER A 59 9.21 -6.42 3.67
CA SER A 59 9.25 -6.68 5.11
C SER A 59 7.96 -6.25 5.79
N SER A 60 7.57 -6.99 6.82
CA SER A 60 6.53 -6.64 7.79
C SER A 60 7.16 -6.65 9.18
N LYS A 61 7.30 -5.48 9.81
CA LYS A 61 7.85 -5.33 11.16
C LYS A 61 6.83 -4.62 12.04
N GLY A 62 6.24 -5.36 12.98
CA GLY A 62 5.16 -4.84 13.81
C GLY A 62 4.02 -4.34 12.93
N ARG A 63 3.70 -3.04 13.04
CA ARG A 63 2.63 -2.39 12.28
C ARG A 63 3.09 -1.69 10.99
N PHE A 64 4.34 -1.91 10.59
CA PHE A 64 4.92 -1.31 9.39
C PHE A 64 5.13 -2.35 8.31
N TRP A 65 4.54 -2.11 7.14
CA TRP A 65 4.75 -2.93 5.95
C TRP A 65 5.52 -2.13 4.92
N LEU A 66 6.65 -2.67 4.45
CA LEU A 66 7.49 -2.08 3.41
C LEU A 66 7.30 -2.83 2.10
N PHE A 67 6.88 -2.11 1.07
CA PHE A 67 6.75 -2.58 -0.29
C PHE A 67 7.81 -1.93 -1.18
N GLN A 68 8.35 -2.71 -2.12
CA GLN A 68 9.21 -2.23 -3.20
C GLN A 68 8.51 -2.46 -4.53
N ILE A 69 8.02 -1.38 -5.13
CA ILE A 69 7.23 -1.44 -6.36
C ILE A 69 8.12 -1.04 -7.53
N LYS A 70 8.29 -1.97 -8.48
CA LYS A 70 8.94 -1.69 -9.77
C LYS A 70 7.97 -0.92 -10.66
N GLY A 71 8.48 0.11 -11.32
CA GLY A 71 7.75 0.84 -12.34
C GLY A 71 7.36 -0.04 -13.50
N LEU A 72 6.17 0.19 -14.04
CA LEU A 72 5.69 -0.48 -15.25
C LEU A 72 5.09 0.54 -16.20
N THR A 73 5.81 0.78 -17.31
CA THR A 73 5.36 1.66 -18.38
C THR A 73 4.08 1.12 -19.01
N ASN A 74 3.05 1.97 -19.13
CA ASN A 74 1.76 1.64 -19.75
C ASN A 74 0.96 0.50 -19.10
N SER A 75 1.27 0.10 -17.86
CA SER A 75 0.45 -0.88 -17.15
C SER A 75 -0.85 -0.27 -16.62
N THR A 76 -1.97 -0.92 -16.91
CA THR A 76 -3.28 -0.60 -16.33
C THR A 76 -3.54 -1.34 -15.03
N SER A 77 -2.84 -2.46 -14.77
CA SER A 77 -2.95 -3.26 -13.55
C SER A 77 -1.96 -2.82 -12.46
N PHE A 78 -2.29 -3.11 -11.20
CA PHE A 78 -1.40 -2.92 -10.05
C PHE A 78 -0.49 -4.14 -9.88
N CYS A 79 -1.10 -5.33 -9.84
CA CYS A 79 -0.41 -6.59 -9.73
C CYS A 79 -0.37 -7.28 -11.09
N LEU A 80 0.84 -7.54 -11.58
CA LEU A 80 1.00 -8.55 -12.63
C LEU A 80 0.77 -9.92 -11.99
N THR A 81 0.11 -10.83 -12.69
CA THR A 81 0.09 -12.25 -12.33
C THR A 81 1.50 -12.82 -12.26
#